data_AF-A0A349MIK2-F1
#
_entry.id   AF-A0A349MIK2-F1
#
_cell.length_a   1.000
_cell.length_b   1.000
_cell.length_c   1.000
_cell.angle_alpha   90.00
_cell.angle_beta   90.00
_cell.angle_gamma   90.00
#
_symmetry.space_group_name_H-M   'P 1'
#
loop_
_entity.id
_entity.type
_entity.pdbx_description
1 polymer ?
#
loop_
_entity_poly.entity_id
_entity_poly.type
_entity_poly.pdbx_seq_one_letter_code
_entity_poly.pdbx_strand_id
1 'polypeptide(L)'
;MKNMGQGVVTVGIFVILAIIVWGLSDNSDTAGLAAGKKRDIPLQAALMPVLVNVAMNAPAGSTSVMAPPLAAQPDFFSPKIKRSEAHWQGMEALPLTTELKKKLNYPMSIEGVLVDEVSLQSALAGILAGDILVSINNRPVLNLDDVYRQSRKVQKNKSVMLMVYRNGQWMRFQLSAVPGENLGFAQVETAPMVLPGDIRPHPYRGPCTDCHAIGVTGHLVPDPDGIVLPPPAIKVGVGRPHQDRGPCVACHRIIP
;
A
#
# COMPACT_ATOMS: atom_id res chain seq x y z
N MET A 1 6.20 32.56 45.31
CA MET A 1 5.98 33.98 44.96
C MET A 1 5.90 34.09 43.44
N LYS A 2 4.77 34.60 42.92
CA LYS A 2 4.56 35.33 41.64
C LYS A 2 5.11 34.68 40.35
N ASN A 3 4.38 34.48 39.25
CA ASN A 3 3.13 35.05 38.78
C ASN A 3 2.47 34.13 37.73
N MET A 4 1.14 34.04 37.78
CA MET A 4 0.26 33.65 36.68
C MET A 4 0.41 34.62 35.50
N GLY A 5 0.35 34.09 34.28
CA GLY A 5 0.15 34.85 33.04
C GLY A 5 -0.73 34.05 32.09
N GLN A 6 -2.04 34.21 32.22
CA GLN A 6 -3.03 33.78 31.24
C GLN A 6 -2.86 34.62 29.96
N GLY A 7 -2.98 34.00 28.78
CA GLY A 7 -2.83 34.70 27.50
C GLY A 7 -3.60 34.02 26.37
N VAL A 8 -4.92 34.23 26.38
CA VAL A 8 -5.90 34.32 25.28
C VAL A 8 -5.54 33.66 23.93
N VAL A 9 -6.33 32.66 23.55
CA VAL A 9 -6.44 32.17 22.16
C VAL A 9 -7.36 33.13 21.40
N THR A 10 -6.81 33.87 20.44
CA THR A 10 -7.62 34.67 19.50
C THR A 10 -7.75 33.90 18.18
N VAL A 11 -8.95 33.38 17.90
CA VAL A 11 -9.30 32.82 16.60
C VAL A 11 -9.62 33.98 15.66
N GLY A 12 -8.75 34.24 14.69
CA GLY A 12 -9.00 35.22 13.64
C GLY A 12 -10.02 34.70 12.63
N ILE A 13 -11.24 35.24 12.68
CA ILE A 13 -12.28 35.09 11.66
C ILE A 13 -11.85 35.89 10.42
N PHE A 14 -11.76 35.23 9.27
CA PHE A 14 -11.62 35.89 7.97
C PHE A 14 -12.96 36.55 7.60
N VAL A 15 -13.04 37.88 7.68
CA VAL A 15 -14.14 38.66 7.09
C VAL A 15 -13.71 39.11 5.69
N ILE A 16 -14.30 38.49 4.67
CA ILE A 16 -14.24 39.00 3.29
C ILE A 16 -15.24 40.14 3.22
N LEU A 17 -14.75 41.39 3.18
CA LEU A 17 -15.57 42.57 2.97
C LEU A 17 -15.79 42.75 1.47
N ALA A 18 -16.90 42.23 0.96
CA ALA A 18 -17.46 42.59 -0.33
C ALA A 18 -18.15 43.95 -0.20
N ILE A 19 -17.60 44.99 -0.82
CA ILE A 19 -18.25 46.29 -0.93
C ILE A 19 -19.29 46.18 -2.06
N ILE A 20 -20.55 45.98 -1.68
CA ILE A 20 -21.71 46.20 -2.53
C ILE A 20 -22.08 47.67 -2.42
N VAL A 21 -21.91 48.43 -3.50
CA VAL A 21 -22.57 49.73 -3.68
C VAL A 21 -23.78 49.50 -4.59
N TRP A 22 -24.98 49.70 -4.03
CA TRP A 22 -26.21 49.87 -4.80
C TRP A 22 -26.58 51.35 -4.77
N GLY A 23 -26.76 51.94 -5.94
CA GLY A 23 -27.35 53.26 -6.13
C GLY A 23 -28.18 53.24 -7.41
N LEU A 24 -29.49 53.10 -7.23
CA LEU A 24 -30.56 53.20 -8.23
C LEU A 24 -30.55 54.58 -8.91
N SER A 25 -30.85 54.63 -10.21
CA SER A 25 -31.84 55.57 -10.78
C SER A 25 -31.94 55.42 -12.32
N ASP A 26 -33.07 54.83 -12.73
CA ASP A 26 -33.92 55.06 -13.90
C ASP A 26 -33.39 55.61 -15.24
N ASN A 27 -33.78 54.83 -16.26
CA ASN A 27 -34.53 55.19 -17.47
C ASN A 27 -33.83 55.38 -18.82
N SER A 28 -34.48 54.69 -19.77
CA SER A 28 -34.79 55.06 -21.15
C SER A 28 -33.69 55.06 -22.23
N ASP A 29 -33.96 54.20 -23.21
CA ASP A 29 -33.90 54.46 -24.65
C ASP A 29 -32.61 54.18 -25.44
N THR A 30 -32.73 53.11 -26.23
CA THR A 30 -32.37 52.95 -27.64
C THR A 30 -31.56 54.06 -28.31
N ALA A 31 -30.44 53.70 -28.95
CA ALA A 31 -30.19 53.89 -30.39
C ALA A 31 -28.74 53.51 -30.72
N GLY A 32 -28.51 53.09 -31.97
CA GLY A 32 -27.23 52.59 -32.44
C GLY A 32 -26.21 53.66 -32.85
N LEU A 33 -25.19 53.14 -33.54
CA LEU A 33 -24.23 53.79 -34.45
C LEU A 33 -22.79 53.95 -33.96
N ALA A 34 -21.94 53.21 -34.69
CA ALA A 34 -20.75 53.66 -35.39
C ALA A 34 -19.37 53.62 -34.68
N ALA A 35 -18.53 52.83 -35.33
CA ALA A 35 -17.08 52.80 -35.39
C ALA A 35 -16.34 54.12 -35.13
N GLY A 36 -15.20 54.05 -34.42
CA GLY A 36 -14.22 55.13 -34.45
C GLY A 36 -13.03 54.99 -33.51
N LYS A 37 -11.89 54.57 -34.10
CA LYS A 37 -10.54 55.12 -33.87
C LYS A 37 -9.74 54.62 -32.64
N LYS A 38 -8.80 53.69 -32.93
CA LYS A 38 -7.62 53.42 -32.10
C LYS A 38 -6.78 54.69 -31.92
N ARG A 39 -6.37 54.96 -30.68
CA ARG A 39 -5.30 55.89 -30.32
C ARG A 39 -4.44 55.22 -29.25
N ASP A 40 -3.22 54.86 -29.64
CA ASP A 40 -2.17 54.42 -28.74
C ASP A 40 -1.62 55.63 -27.99
N ILE A 41 -1.61 55.56 -26.65
CA ILE A 41 -0.93 56.52 -25.76
C ILE A 41 -0.09 55.68 -24.78
N PRO A 42 1.23 55.89 -24.66
CA PRO A 42 2.06 55.15 -23.72
C PRO A 42 1.89 55.79 -22.33
N LEU A 43 1.46 55.00 -21.36
CA LEU A 43 1.46 55.41 -19.95
C LEU A 43 2.55 54.65 -19.21
N GLN A 44 3.75 55.23 -19.18
CA GLN A 44 4.75 54.91 -18.17
C GLN A 44 4.23 55.43 -16.82
N ALA A 45 3.53 54.57 -16.09
CA ALA A 45 3.29 54.74 -14.66
C ALA A 45 4.32 53.88 -13.92
N ALA A 46 5.36 54.53 -13.41
CA ALA A 46 6.29 53.92 -12.47
C ALA A 46 5.56 53.60 -11.16
N LEU A 47 5.21 52.34 -10.96
CA LEU A 47 4.84 51.82 -9.65
C LEU A 47 6.13 51.33 -8.97
N MET A 48 6.67 52.16 -8.09
CA MET A 48 7.70 51.73 -7.15
C MET A 48 7.03 50.80 -6.13
N PRO A 49 7.42 49.53 -5.99
CA PRO A 49 6.94 48.72 -4.88
C PRO A 49 7.51 49.31 -3.59
N VAL A 50 6.65 49.81 -2.71
CA VAL A 50 7.01 50.04 -1.31
C VAL A 50 7.21 48.66 -0.70
N LEU A 51 8.48 48.22 -0.61
CA LEU A 51 8.86 47.09 0.20
C LEU A 51 8.67 47.47 1.67
N VAL A 52 7.55 47.06 2.26
CA VAL A 52 7.44 46.99 3.72
C VAL A 52 8.23 45.77 4.15
N ASN A 53 9.45 45.98 4.61
CA ASN A 53 10.21 44.93 5.30
C ASN A 53 9.55 44.67 6.66
N VAL A 54 8.64 43.70 6.73
CA VAL A 54 8.27 43.10 8.01
C VAL A 54 9.39 42.12 8.36
N ALA A 55 10.30 42.53 9.23
CA ALA A 55 11.29 41.63 9.82
C ALA A 55 10.57 40.64 10.74
N MET A 56 10.28 39.45 10.21
CA MET A 56 9.93 38.29 11.04
C MET A 56 11.23 37.87 11.73
N ASN A 57 11.43 38.21 12.99
CA ASN A 57 12.52 37.62 13.77
C ASN A 57 12.22 36.13 13.94
N ALA A 58 12.80 35.30 13.08
CA ALA A 58 12.89 33.86 13.32
C ALA A 58 13.69 33.66 14.62
N PRO A 59 13.21 32.85 15.58
CA PRO A 59 14.00 32.53 16.76
C PRO A 59 15.31 31.86 16.30
N ALA A 60 16.44 32.42 16.74
CA ALA A 60 17.74 31.81 16.59
C ALA A 60 17.70 30.42 17.24
N GLY A 61 17.58 29.38 16.41
CA GLY A 61 17.36 28.01 16.88
C GLY A 61 16.68 27.08 15.88
N SER A 62 16.10 27.57 14.77
CA SER A 62 15.64 26.69 13.70
C SER A 62 16.82 26.28 12.81
N THR A 63 17.64 25.35 13.31
CA THR A 63 18.45 24.54 12.41
C THR A 63 17.47 23.80 11.50
N SER A 64 17.54 24.07 10.19
CA SER A 64 17.02 23.17 9.19
C SER A 64 17.77 21.86 9.38
N VAL A 65 17.24 20.96 10.20
CA VAL A 65 17.73 19.60 10.29
C VAL A 65 17.42 18.98 8.95
N MET A 66 18.38 18.99 8.03
CA MET A 66 18.36 18.11 6.86
C MET A 66 18.13 16.72 7.43
N ALA A 67 16.95 16.15 7.16
CA ALA A 67 16.71 14.76 7.48
C ALA A 67 17.86 13.96 6.85
N PRO A 68 18.56 13.11 7.61
CA PRO A 68 19.62 12.30 7.04
C PRO A 68 19.07 11.52 5.84
N PRO A 69 19.86 11.30 4.78
CA PRO A 69 19.43 10.50 3.65
C PRO A 69 18.92 9.15 4.16
N LEU A 70 17.77 8.69 3.66
CA LEU A 70 17.07 7.49 4.14
C LEU A 70 17.97 6.24 4.16
N ALA A 71 18.96 6.19 3.27
CA ALA A 71 19.99 5.15 3.22
C ALA A 71 20.94 5.10 4.44
N ALA A 72 20.94 6.11 5.33
CA ALA A 72 21.81 6.19 6.50
C ALA A 72 21.14 5.78 7.82
N GLN A 73 19.83 5.46 7.81
CA GLN A 73 19.11 4.99 8.99
C GLN A 73 19.04 3.46 8.96
N PRO A 74 19.32 2.76 10.08
CA PRO A 74 19.15 1.31 10.13
C PRO A 74 17.67 0.93 9.99
N ASP A 75 17.40 -0.24 9.43
CA ASP A 75 16.04 -0.76 9.35
C ASP A 75 15.44 -0.90 10.76
N PHE A 76 14.19 -0.46 10.90
CA PHE A 76 13.46 -0.48 12.16
C PHE A 76 12.53 -1.69 12.24
N PHE A 77 12.71 -2.48 13.28
CA PHE A 77 11.86 -3.63 13.60
C PHE A 77 11.18 -3.42 14.95
N SER A 78 9.85 -3.36 14.94
CA SER A 78 9.07 -3.35 16.18
C SER A 78 9.02 -4.77 16.77
N PRO A 79 9.17 -4.94 18.10
CA PRO A 79 8.97 -6.24 18.77
C PRO A 79 7.56 -6.82 18.60
N LYS A 80 6.61 -6.03 18.11
CA LYS A 80 5.19 -6.39 17.98
C LYS A 80 4.77 -6.72 16.54
N ILE A 81 5.72 -6.83 15.60
CA ILE A 81 5.38 -7.16 14.21
C ILE A 81 4.65 -8.51 14.16
N LYS A 82 3.43 -8.47 13.64
CA LYS A 82 2.56 -9.64 13.48
C LYS A 82 2.87 -10.37 12.17
N ARG A 83 2.58 -11.67 12.14
CA ARG A 83 2.65 -12.49 10.93
C ARG A 83 1.51 -12.13 9.96
N SER A 84 1.80 -12.10 8.67
CA SER A 84 0.84 -11.84 7.60
C SER A 84 0.37 -13.10 6.90
N GLU A 85 1.25 -14.09 6.76
CA GLU A 85 0.93 -15.36 6.10
C GLU A 85 1.64 -16.57 6.72
N ALA A 86 1.13 -17.75 6.40
CA ALA A 86 1.77 -19.04 6.67
C ALA A 86 1.64 -19.98 5.46
N HIS A 87 2.76 -20.51 4.98
CA HIS A 87 2.81 -21.47 3.87
C HIS A 87 3.00 -22.89 4.40
N TRP A 88 2.11 -23.80 4.00
CA TRP A 88 2.22 -25.21 4.41
C TRP A 88 1.69 -26.17 3.34
N GLN A 89 2.56 -27.01 2.80
CA GLN A 89 2.19 -28.08 1.85
C GLN A 89 1.40 -27.57 0.62
N GLY A 90 1.63 -26.31 0.22
CA GLY A 90 0.97 -25.65 -0.91
C GLY A 90 -0.28 -24.83 -0.54
N MET A 91 -0.70 -24.76 0.73
CA MET A 91 -1.68 -23.75 1.13
C MET A 91 -0.97 -22.49 1.63
N GLU A 92 -1.53 -21.33 1.30
CA GLU A 92 -1.25 -20.06 1.96
C GLU A 92 -2.40 -19.74 2.92
N ALA A 93 -2.06 -19.35 4.15
CA ALA A 93 -3.03 -19.01 5.18
C ALA A 93 -2.79 -17.59 5.71
N LEU A 94 -3.86 -16.79 5.77
CA LEU A 94 -3.90 -15.41 6.25
C LEU A 94 -4.69 -15.28 7.56
N PRO A 95 -4.42 -14.25 8.40
CA PRO A 95 -5.26 -13.92 9.52
C PRO A 95 -6.69 -13.59 9.05
N LEU A 96 -7.69 -14.24 9.64
CA LEU A 96 -9.09 -13.95 9.31
C LEU A 96 -9.56 -12.66 10.01
N THR A 97 -9.19 -11.53 9.44
CA THR A 97 -9.53 -10.21 9.98
C THR A 97 -11.01 -9.87 9.80
N THR A 98 -11.51 -8.92 10.61
CA THR A 98 -12.87 -8.36 10.43
C THR A 98 -13.06 -7.75 9.05
N GLU A 99 -12.01 -7.14 8.48
CA GLU A 99 -12.02 -6.61 7.11
C GLU A 99 -12.28 -7.72 6.09
N LEU A 100 -11.53 -8.82 6.15
CA LEU A 100 -11.70 -9.96 5.24
C LEU A 100 -13.04 -10.65 5.43
N LYS A 101 -13.51 -10.85 6.67
CA LYS A 101 -14.84 -11.40 6.94
C LYS A 101 -15.94 -10.59 6.26
N LYS A 102 -15.89 -9.26 6.34
CA LYS A 102 -16.84 -8.37 5.68
C LYS A 102 -16.72 -8.41 4.15
N LYS A 103 -15.50 -8.35 3.62
CA LYS A 103 -15.26 -8.36 2.16
C LYS A 103 -15.72 -9.65 1.50
N LEU A 104 -15.58 -10.78 2.20
CA LEU A 104 -15.86 -12.12 1.68
C LEU A 104 -17.17 -12.72 2.22
N ASN A 105 -17.97 -11.92 2.94
CA ASN A 105 -19.25 -12.33 3.55
C ASN A 105 -19.16 -13.58 4.45
N TYR A 106 -18.09 -13.73 5.23
CA TYR A 106 -18.02 -14.76 6.26
C TYR A 106 -18.78 -14.34 7.52
N PRO A 107 -19.34 -15.30 8.29
CA PRO A 107 -19.96 -14.99 9.57
C PRO A 107 -18.99 -14.26 10.51
N MET A 108 -19.45 -13.22 11.20
CA MET A 108 -18.56 -12.48 12.11
C MET A 108 -18.03 -13.33 13.27
N SER A 109 -18.78 -14.36 13.67
CA SER A 109 -18.46 -15.30 14.74
C SER A 109 -17.48 -16.41 14.36
N ILE A 110 -17.18 -16.63 13.07
CA ILE A 110 -16.27 -17.72 12.69
C ILE A 110 -14.83 -17.39 13.10
N GLU A 111 -14.12 -18.34 13.68
CA GLU A 111 -12.71 -18.20 14.03
C GLU A 111 -11.87 -19.18 13.22
N GLY A 112 -10.63 -18.80 12.94
CA GLY A 112 -9.77 -19.55 12.04
C GLY A 112 -8.77 -18.65 11.31
N VAL A 113 -8.11 -19.24 10.33
CA VAL A 113 -7.28 -18.53 9.35
C VAL A 113 -7.88 -18.74 7.96
N LEU A 114 -7.88 -17.69 7.13
CA LEU A 114 -8.35 -17.76 5.75
C LEU A 114 -7.30 -18.48 4.92
N VAL A 115 -7.70 -19.44 4.09
CA VAL A 115 -6.86 -20.01 3.04
C VAL A 115 -7.17 -19.26 1.75
N ASP A 116 -6.21 -18.56 1.16
CA ASP A 116 -6.42 -17.74 -0.05
C ASP A 116 -5.72 -18.30 -1.28
N GLU A 117 -4.62 -19.04 -1.12
CA GLU A 117 -3.99 -19.84 -2.17
C GLU A 117 -3.95 -21.34 -1.80
N VAL A 118 -4.19 -22.20 -2.80
CA VAL A 118 -4.02 -23.65 -2.66
C VAL A 118 -3.35 -24.27 -3.90
N SER A 119 -2.31 -25.03 -3.65
CA SER A 119 -1.56 -25.83 -4.62
C SER A 119 -1.06 -27.14 -3.97
N LEU A 120 -0.32 -27.95 -4.75
CA LEU A 120 0.40 -29.13 -4.27
C LEU A 120 -0.46 -30.09 -3.42
N GLN A 121 0.04 -30.52 -2.26
CA GLN A 121 -0.60 -31.53 -1.42
C GLN A 121 -1.91 -31.03 -0.79
N SER A 122 -1.99 -29.73 -0.48
CA SER A 122 -3.23 -29.11 0.00
C SER A 122 -4.34 -29.18 -1.05
N ALA A 123 -4.02 -28.97 -2.33
CA ALA A 123 -4.97 -29.14 -3.43
C ALA A 123 -5.40 -30.62 -3.57
N LEU A 124 -4.46 -31.57 -3.51
CA LEU A 124 -4.75 -33.00 -3.56
C LEU A 124 -5.63 -33.46 -2.38
N ALA A 125 -5.49 -32.82 -1.22
CA ALA A 125 -6.33 -33.07 -0.06
C ALA A 125 -7.76 -32.52 -0.21
N GLY A 126 -8.06 -31.73 -1.25
CA GLY A 126 -9.38 -31.15 -1.50
C GLY A 126 -9.64 -29.82 -0.78
N ILE A 127 -8.60 -29.19 -0.23
CA ILE A 127 -8.66 -27.82 0.29
C ILE A 127 -8.86 -26.85 -0.88
N LEU A 128 -9.62 -25.78 -0.67
CA LEU A 128 -9.89 -24.76 -1.68
C LEU A 128 -9.56 -23.36 -1.16
N ALA A 129 -9.20 -22.46 -2.08
CA ALA A 129 -9.14 -21.04 -1.79
C ALA A 129 -10.53 -20.55 -1.32
N GLY A 130 -10.55 -19.75 -0.25
CA GLY A 130 -11.75 -19.35 0.47
C GLY A 130 -12.10 -20.25 1.66
N ASP A 131 -11.41 -21.38 1.87
CA ASP A 131 -11.62 -22.15 3.09
C ASP A 131 -11.16 -21.37 4.33
N ILE A 132 -11.82 -21.61 5.46
CA ILE A 132 -11.31 -21.16 6.75
C ILE A 132 -10.75 -22.39 7.47
N LEU A 133 -9.44 -22.45 7.70
CA LEU A 133 -8.81 -23.50 8.50
C LEU A 133 -9.09 -23.23 9.98
N VAL A 134 -9.76 -24.18 10.63
CA VAL A 134 -10.21 -24.03 12.03
C VAL A 134 -9.49 -24.96 12.98
N SER A 135 -9.01 -26.12 12.53
CA SER A 135 -8.19 -26.98 13.39
C SER A 135 -7.20 -27.84 12.62
N ILE A 136 -6.06 -28.13 13.25
CA ILE A 136 -5.07 -29.11 12.80
C ILE A 136 -5.03 -30.22 13.84
N ASN A 137 -5.36 -31.45 13.44
CA ASN A 137 -5.42 -32.64 14.29
C ASN A 137 -6.28 -32.42 15.57
N ASN A 138 -7.49 -31.89 15.38
CA ASN A 138 -8.45 -31.52 16.42
C ASN A 138 -7.95 -30.45 17.41
N ARG A 139 -6.84 -29.77 17.13
CA ARG A 139 -6.37 -28.63 17.92
C ARG A 139 -6.82 -27.34 17.24
N PRO A 140 -7.56 -26.45 17.93
CA PRO A 140 -8.01 -25.20 17.36
C PRO A 140 -6.87 -24.36 16.79
N VAL A 141 -7.17 -23.67 15.70
CA VAL A 141 -6.30 -22.71 15.04
C VAL A 141 -7.08 -21.41 14.96
N LEU A 142 -6.63 -20.37 15.68
CA LEU A 142 -7.32 -19.07 15.72
C LEU A 142 -6.52 -17.98 15.01
N ASN A 143 -5.23 -18.22 14.75
CA ASN A 143 -4.27 -17.28 14.19
C ASN A 143 -3.08 -18.05 13.60
N LEU A 144 -2.16 -17.34 12.94
CA LEU A 144 -0.99 -17.93 12.31
C LEU A 144 0.04 -18.49 13.31
N ASP A 145 0.06 -18.02 14.55
CA ASP A 145 0.90 -18.63 15.59
C ASP A 145 0.40 -20.04 15.94
N ASP A 146 -0.91 -20.26 15.94
CA ASP A 146 -1.49 -21.59 16.07
C ASP A 146 -1.12 -22.48 14.89
N VAL A 147 -1.25 -22.00 13.65
CA VAL A 147 -0.86 -22.76 12.43
C VAL A 147 0.58 -23.24 12.57
N TYR A 148 1.50 -22.34 12.89
CA TYR A 148 2.92 -22.66 13.10
C TYR A 148 3.13 -23.66 14.24
N ARG A 149 2.52 -23.43 15.41
CA ARG A 149 2.70 -24.30 16.58
C ARG A 149 2.13 -25.69 16.35
N GLN A 150 0.94 -25.81 15.76
CA GLN A 150 0.30 -27.12 15.55
C GLN A 150 0.99 -27.87 14.40
N SER A 151 1.34 -27.21 13.30
CA SER A 151 2.11 -27.83 12.21
C SER A 151 3.48 -28.33 12.70
N ARG A 152 4.19 -27.57 13.56
CA ARG A 152 5.42 -28.03 14.20
C ARG A 152 5.27 -29.31 15.02
N LYS A 153 4.14 -29.52 15.67
CA LYS A 153 3.90 -30.75 16.44
C LYS A 153 3.71 -31.97 15.55
N VAL A 154 3.17 -31.78 14.34
CA VAL A 154 2.92 -32.85 13.37
C VAL A 154 3.95 -32.89 12.24
N GLN A 155 5.04 -32.12 12.35
CA GLN A 155 5.98 -31.92 11.24
C GLN A 155 6.65 -33.19 10.73
N LYS A 156 6.76 -34.21 11.60
CA LYS A 156 7.34 -35.52 11.27
C LYS A 156 6.29 -36.54 10.84
N ASN A 157 5.01 -36.18 10.86
CA ASN A 157 3.93 -37.06 10.44
C ASN A 157 3.87 -37.13 8.91
N LYS A 158 3.34 -38.24 8.41
CA LYS A 158 3.06 -38.43 6.97
C LYS A 158 1.71 -37.85 6.55
N SER A 159 0.77 -37.74 7.47
CA SER A 159 -0.53 -37.11 7.23
C SER A 159 -1.12 -36.53 8.51
N VAL A 160 -2.12 -35.66 8.34
CA VAL A 160 -2.82 -34.97 9.41
C VAL A 160 -4.26 -34.66 8.99
N MET A 161 -5.19 -34.71 9.93
CA MET A 161 -6.56 -34.28 9.71
C MET A 161 -6.71 -32.78 9.92
N LEU A 162 -7.32 -32.11 8.95
CA LEU A 162 -7.70 -30.71 9.01
C LEU A 162 -9.21 -30.59 9.18
N MET A 163 -9.65 -29.61 9.97
CA MET A 163 -11.04 -29.15 9.95
C MET A 163 -11.08 -27.79 9.28
N VAL A 164 -11.89 -27.67 8.24
CA VAL A 164 -12.14 -26.40 7.56
C VAL A 164 -13.63 -26.05 7.61
N TYR A 165 -13.90 -24.76 7.56
CA TYR A 165 -15.23 -24.22 7.35
C TYR A 165 -15.34 -23.73 5.91
N ARG A 166 -16.34 -24.24 5.18
CA ARG A 166 -16.62 -23.91 3.77
C ARG A 166 -18.12 -23.76 3.59
N ASN A 167 -18.56 -22.59 3.11
CA ASN A 167 -19.96 -22.33 2.74
C ASN A 167 -21.00 -22.76 3.81
N GLY A 168 -20.74 -22.48 5.09
CA GLY A 168 -21.66 -22.85 6.18
C GLY A 168 -21.45 -24.23 6.78
N GLN A 169 -20.53 -25.03 6.23
CA GLN A 169 -20.34 -26.43 6.62
C GLN A 169 -18.93 -26.69 7.16
N TRP A 170 -18.88 -27.60 8.13
CA TRP A 170 -17.64 -28.11 8.70
C TRP A 170 -17.19 -29.36 7.94
N MET A 171 -16.02 -29.28 7.31
CA MET A 171 -15.48 -30.36 6.48
C MET A 171 -14.16 -30.85 7.04
N ARG A 172 -13.94 -32.17 6.96
CA ARG A 172 -12.67 -32.79 7.35
C ARG A 172 -11.91 -33.24 6.11
N PHE A 173 -10.64 -32.88 6.05
CA PHE A 173 -9.73 -33.26 4.98
C PHE A 173 -8.46 -33.89 5.56
N GLN A 174 -7.94 -34.93 4.91
CA GLN A 174 -6.66 -35.52 5.27
C GLN A 174 -5.57 -34.92 4.39
N LEU A 175 -4.72 -34.08 4.98
CA LEU A 175 -3.52 -33.59 4.31
C LEU A 175 -2.43 -34.64 4.44
N SER A 176 -1.86 -35.07 3.31
CA SER A 176 -0.76 -36.05 3.28
C SER A 176 0.48 -35.40 2.66
N ALA A 177 1.65 -35.75 3.17
CA ALA A 177 2.92 -35.34 2.57
C ALA A 177 3.17 -36.10 1.26
N VAL A 178 4.07 -35.58 0.43
CA VAL A 178 4.61 -36.29 -0.73
C VAL A 178 5.19 -37.65 -0.29
N PRO A 179 5.03 -38.74 -1.07
CA PRO A 179 5.62 -40.04 -0.72
C PRO A 179 7.11 -39.95 -0.39
N GLY A 180 7.52 -40.54 0.73
CA GLY A 180 8.89 -40.49 1.24
C GLY A 180 9.16 -39.33 2.21
N GLU A 181 8.42 -38.23 2.10
CA GLU A 181 8.64 -36.99 2.87
C GLU A 181 7.73 -36.89 4.10
N ASN A 182 7.99 -35.91 4.97
CA ASN A 182 7.11 -35.55 6.07
C ASN A 182 6.38 -34.24 5.76
N LEU A 183 5.31 -33.94 6.51
CA LEU A 183 4.54 -32.71 6.33
C LEU A 183 5.36 -31.42 6.55
N GLY A 184 6.46 -31.50 7.30
CA GLY A 184 7.17 -30.31 7.74
C GLY A 184 6.28 -29.40 8.58
N PHE A 185 6.75 -28.19 8.86
CA PHE A 185 5.98 -27.18 9.58
C PHE A 185 5.70 -25.99 8.67
N ALA A 186 4.66 -25.25 8.98
CA ALA A 186 4.30 -24.05 8.24
C ALA A 186 5.42 -23.02 8.37
N GLN A 187 5.93 -22.51 7.24
CA GLN A 187 6.80 -21.35 7.22
C GLN A 187 5.93 -20.11 7.31
N VAL A 188 6.39 -19.08 8.03
CA VAL A 188 5.58 -17.89 8.33
C VAL A 188 6.33 -16.64 7.97
N GLU A 189 5.59 -15.65 7.48
CA GLU A 189 6.14 -14.38 7.04
C GLU A 189 5.43 -13.20 7.71
N THR A 190 6.06 -12.05 7.65
CA THR A 190 5.49 -10.77 8.07
C THR A 190 5.15 -9.97 6.83
N ALA A 191 4.32 -8.94 6.97
CA ALA A 191 4.07 -8.07 5.83
C ALA A 191 5.39 -7.43 5.35
N PRO A 192 5.51 -7.11 4.05
CA PRO A 192 6.75 -6.58 3.49
C PRO A 192 7.26 -5.36 4.25
N MET A 193 8.59 -5.20 4.30
CA MET A 193 9.19 -3.95 4.78
C MET A 193 8.73 -2.79 3.90
N VAL A 194 8.44 -1.64 4.50
CA VAL A 194 8.00 -0.42 3.79
C VAL A 194 8.93 0.76 4.06
N LEU A 195 9.00 1.69 3.12
CA LEU A 195 9.74 2.94 3.26
C LEU A 195 8.95 3.94 4.11
N PRO A 196 9.63 4.82 4.88
CA PRO A 196 9.00 6.03 5.39
C PRO A 196 8.42 6.85 4.23
N GLY A 197 7.09 7.04 4.25
CA GLY A 197 6.37 7.79 3.21
C GLY A 197 5.69 6.92 2.15
N ASP A 198 5.85 5.60 2.18
CA ASP A 198 5.10 4.70 1.30
C ASP A 198 3.59 4.90 1.46
N ILE A 199 2.89 4.86 0.32
CA ILE A 199 1.44 4.99 0.28
C ILE A 199 0.81 3.66 0.70
N ARG A 200 -0.12 3.71 1.65
CA ARG A 200 -0.86 2.52 2.11
C ARG A 200 -1.82 2.01 1.02
N PRO A 201 -1.68 0.76 0.52
CA PRO A 201 -2.56 0.20 -0.52
C PRO A 201 -3.81 -0.51 0.04
N HIS A 202 -4.01 -0.50 1.36
CA HIS A 202 -5.11 -1.17 2.05
C HIS A 202 -5.81 -0.24 3.06
N PRO A 203 -6.99 -0.60 3.59
CA PRO A 203 -7.65 0.16 4.65
C PRO A 203 -6.76 0.32 5.90
N TYR A 204 -7.10 1.26 6.78
CA TYR A 204 -6.37 1.41 8.04
C TYR A 204 -6.53 0.17 8.93
N ARG A 205 -5.39 -0.42 9.36
CA ARG A 205 -5.32 -1.64 10.18
C ARG A 205 -4.62 -1.42 11.53
N GLY A 206 -4.39 -0.16 11.91
CA GLY A 206 -3.56 0.22 13.06
C GLY A 206 -2.25 0.89 12.64
N PRO A 207 -1.32 1.11 13.58
CA PRO A 207 0.03 1.62 13.31
C PRO A 207 0.78 0.73 12.31
N CYS A 208 1.52 1.33 11.37
CA CYS A 208 2.26 0.58 10.34
C CYS A 208 3.28 -0.40 10.96
N THR A 209 3.93 0.01 12.04
CA THR A 209 4.95 -0.76 12.77
C THR A 209 4.41 -1.99 13.50
N ASP A 210 3.10 -2.22 13.54
CA ASP A 210 2.51 -3.46 14.06
C ASP A 210 2.55 -4.59 13.03
N CYS A 211 2.78 -4.29 11.75
CA CYS A 211 2.77 -5.25 10.65
C CYS A 211 4.01 -5.17 9.77
N HIS A 212 4.61 -3.99 9.62
CA HIS A 212 5.74 -3.75 8.72
C HIS A 212 6.99 -3.37 9.50
N ALA A 213 8.12 -3.94 9.10
CA ALA A 213 9.41 -3.31 9.34
C ALA A 213 9.52 -2.05 8.48
N ILE A 214 10.28 -1.05 8.95
CA ILE A 214 10.46 0.21 8.23
C ILE A 214 11.93 0.31 7.80
N GLY A 215 12.19 0.36 6.49
CA GLY A 215 13.56 0.26 5.99
C GLY A 215 13.66 0.02 4.49
N VAL A 216 14.86 -0.33 4.01
CA VAL A 216 15.18 -0.42 2.57
C VAL A 216 15.70 -1.80 2.12
N THR A 217 15.90 -2.75 3.03
CA THR A 217 16.61 -4.01 2.73
C THR A 217 15.71 -5.24 2.64
N GLY A 218 14.42 -5.12 2.97
CA GLY A 218 13.53 -6.28 3.14
C GLY A 218 13.10 -6.96 1.84
N HIS A 219 13.32 -6.34 0.68
CA HIS A 219 13.03 -6.90 -0.64
C HIS A 219 13.90 -6.21 -1.70
N LEU A 220 13.92 -6.77 -2.91
CA LEU A 220 14.69 -6.20 -4.03
C LEU A 220 14.02 -4.92 -4.54
N VAL A 221 14.80 -3.84 -4.60
CA VAL A 221 14.40 -2.55 -5.18
C VAL A 221 15.50 -2.10 -6.15
N PRO A 222 15.21 -1.85 -7.45
CA PRO A 222 13.90 -1.92 -8.09
C PRO A 222 13.35 -3.35 -8.10
N ASP A 223 12.02 -3.47 -8.02
CA ASP A 223 11.31 -4.74 -8.14
C ASP A 223 11.70 -5.43 -9.46
N PRO A 224 12.22 -6.68 -9.43
CA PRO A 224 12.53 -7.45 -10.63
C PRO A 224 11.41 -7.51 -11.66
N ASP A 225 10.15 -7.52 -11.22
CA ASP A 225 8.99 -7.58 -12.12
C ASP A 225 8.84 -6.32 -12.98
N GLY A 226 9.37 -5.19 -12.50
CA GLY A 226 9.39 -3.92 -13.22
C GLY A 226 10.65 -3.71 -14.08
N ILE A 227 11.63 -4.61 -14.05
CA ILE A 227 12.88 -4.46 -14.80
C ILE A 227 12.63 -4.75 -16.28
N VAL A 228 12.66 -3.72 -17.11
CA VAL A 228 12.55 -3.85 -18.57
C VAL A 228 13.87 -4.33 -19.15
N LEU A 229 13.89 -5.58 -19.61
CA LEU A 229 15.05 -6.15 -20.29
C LEU A 229 15.13 -5.66 -21.75
N PRO A 230 16.31 -5.23 -22.22
CA PRO A 230 16.48 -4.87 -23.62
C PRO A 230 16.35 -6.12 -24.50
N PRO A 231 15.65 -6.05 -25.66
CA PRO A 231 15.65 -7.14 -26.62
C PRO A 231 17.08 -7.49 -27.06
N PRO A 232 17.41 -8.78 -27.23
CA PRO A 232 18.77 -9.19 -27.51
C PRO A 232 19.23 -8.74 -28.90
N ALA A 233 20.54 -8.71 -29.12
CA ALA A 233 21.06 -8.58 -30.48
C ALA A 233 20.72 -9.83 -31.31
N ILE A 234 20.42 -9.66 -32.60
CA ILE A 234 20.00 -10.76 -33.49
C ILE A 234 20.82 -10.80 -34.77
N LYS A 235 21.00 -11.99 -35.34
CA LYS A 235 21.63 -12.17 -36.65
C LYS A 235 20.68 -11.80 -37.79
N VAL A 236 21.23 -11.34 -38.90
CA VAL A 236 20.47 -11.13 -40.15
C VAL A 236 19.80 -12.44 -40.56
N GLY A 237 18.52 -12.37 -40.96
CA GLY A 237 17.76 -13.50 -41.46
C GLY A 237 17.26 -14.49 -40.40
N VAL A 238 17.44 -14.21 -39.10
CA VAL A 238 16.88 -15.08 -38.05
C VAL A 238 15.35 -15.09 -38.11
N GLY A 239 14.75 -16.27 -37.91
CA GLY A 239 13.31 -16.42 -37.81
C GLY A 239 12.74 -15.64 -36.61
N ARG A 240 11.54 -15.10 -36.77
CA ARG A 240 10.84 -14.33 -35.74
C ARG A 240 10.12 -15.27 -34.76
N PRO A 241 10.50 -15.34 -33.46
CA PRO A 241 9.86 -16.24 -32.47
C PRO A 241 8.63 -15.63 -31.79
N HIS A 242 8.33 -14.35 -32.07
CA HIS A 242 7.19 -13.61 -31.52
C HIS A 242 6.33 -13.03 -32.65
N GLN A 243 5.18 -12.46 -32.30
CA GLN A 243 4.33 -11.76 -33.26
C GLN A 243 5.05 -10.54 -33.89
N ASP A 244 4.45 -9.99 -34.96
CA ASP A 244 4.98 -8.78 -35.58
C ASP A 244 4.95 -7.59 -34.60
N ARG A 245 6.07 -6.88 -34.50
CA ARG A 245 6.27 -5.71 -33.66
C ARG A 245 6.89 -4.54 -34.44
N GLY A 246 6.84 -4.60 -35.77
CA GLY A 246 7.48 -3.65 -36.67
C GLY A 246 8.89 -4.06 -37.10
N PRO A 247 9.65 -3.12 -37.71
CA PRO A 247 10.99 -3.40 -38.22
C PRO A 247 11.96 -3.86 -37.13
N CYS A 248 12.74 -4.91 -37.39
CA CYS A 248 13.67 -5.48 -36.39
C CYS A 248 14.64 -4.45 -35.81
N VAL A 249 15.12 -3.53 -36.64
CA VAL A 249 16.05 -2.45 -36.25
C VAL A 249 15.47 -1.44 -35.26
N ALA A 250 14.15 -1.43 -35.06
CA ALA A 250 13.51 -0.56 -34.07
C ALA A 250 13.75 -1.02 -32.62
N CYS A 251 14.01 -2.32 -32.42
CA CYS A 251 14.14 -2.91 -31.09
C CYS A 251 15.43 -3.71 -30.89
N HIS A 252 16.04 -4.20 -31.96
CA HIS A 252 17.21 -5.07 -31.90
C HIS A 252 18.44 -4.43 -32.54
N ARG A 253 19.61 -4.66 -31.92
CA ARG A 253 20.89 -4.51 -32.61
C ARG A 253 21.07 -5.67 -33.59
N ILE A 254 21.23 -5.36 -34.86
CA ILE A 254 21.44 -6.36 -35.91
C ILE A 254 22.93 -6.69 -36.03
N ILE A 255 23.26 -7.98 -35.96
CA ILE A 255 24.59 -8.55 -36.17
C ILE A 255 24.61 -9.15 -37.58
N PRO A 256 25.61 -8.80 -38.43
CA PRO A 256 25.75 -9.37 -39.76
C PRO A 256 25.94 -10.88 -39.75
#